data_AF-D7BD46-F1
#
_entry.id   AF-D7BD46-F1
#
_cell.length_a   1.000
_cell.length_b   1.000
_cell.length_c   1.000
_cell.angle_alpha   90.00
_cell.angle_beta   90.00
_cell.angle_gamma   90.00
#
_symmetry.space_group_name_H-M   'P 1'
#
loop_
_entity.id
_entity.type
_entity.pdbx_description
1 polymer ?
#
loop_
_entity_poly.entity_id
_entity_poly.type
_entity_poly.pdbx_seq_one_letter_code
_entity_poly.pdbx_strand_id
1 'polypeptide(L)'
;MVRVRTVLVTVFALLPSLALAQDFVQQTPNRQIDPEVRQRLEQYRPVFDLMGSLRLMLELDGQKGLAFTKAQAQKLLPILKDLQTRPDLKPADAEKILATIEDTILTPAQLKWMDETQLKRQQETRQRAPQAPQGPAGGRFFGPGGQGTNGGNRQGGAGGQRGGLFQAIQQGKPFNPFKEGRAAEGLQQLIALLSKR
;
A
#
# COMPACT_ATOMS: atom_id res chain seq x y z
N MET A 1 30.83 39.33 -72.60
CA MET A 1 31.80 38.47 -73.30
C MET A 1 31.63 37.04 -72.79
N VAL A 2 31.42 36.12 -73.73
CA VAL A 2 31.00 34.73 -73.54
C VAL A 2 32.17 33.82 -73.17
N ARG A 3 31.97 32.86 -72.25
CA ARG A 3 32.55 31.50 -72.38
C ARG A 3 31.60 30.44 -71.82
N VAL A 4 31.15 29.61 -72.74
CA VAL A 4 30.47 28.31 -72.58
C VAL A 4 31.53 27.22 -72.37
N ARG A 5 31.19 26.16 -71.61
CA ARG A 5 31.72 24.77 -71.61
C ARG A 5 31.33 24.15 -70.26
N THR A 6 30.87 22.92 -70.06
CA THR A 6 30.66 21.72 -70.88
C THR A 6 29.76 20.81 -70.03
N VAL A 7 28.85 20.07 -70.67
CA VAL A 7 28.01 19.04 -70.05
C VAL A 7 28.87 17.80 -69.74
N LEU A 8 28.74 17.23 -68.54
CA LEU A 8 28.99 15.80 -68.33
C LEU A 8 27.91 15.20 -67.43
N VAL A 9 27.29 14.16 -67.95
CA VAL A 9 26.23 13.34 -67.34
C VAL A 9 26.89 12.23 -66.51
N THR A 10 26.45 12.04 -65.27
CA THR A 10 26.53 10.74 -64.59
C THR A 10 25.32 10.54 -63.67
N VAL A 11 24.57 9.48 -63.95
CA VAL A 11 23.41 8.96 -63.21
C VAL A 11 23.93 8.03 -62.10
N PHE A 12 23.49 8.16 -60.85
CA PHE A 12 22.80 7.11 -60.06
C PHE A 12 22.58 7.50 -58.59
N ALA A 13 21.33 7.29 -58.19
CA ALA A 13 20.73 7.16 -56.86
C ALA A 13 21.59 7.24 -55.59
N LEU A 14 21.14 8.08 -54.64
CA LEU A 14 20.92 7.67 -53.25
C LEU A 14 20.00 8.69 -52.55
N LEU A 15 18.77 8.25 -52.27
CA LEU A 15 17.79 8.93 -51.44
C LEU A 15 18.32 9.06 -50.00
N PRO A 16 18.37 10.25 -49.37
CA PRO A 16 18.26 10.33 -47.94
C PRO A 16 16.78 10.52 -47.64
N SER A 17 16.06 9.42 -47.44
CA SER A 17 14.82 9.48 -46.67
C SER A 17 15.21 9.85 -45.24
N LEU A 18 15.28 11.15 -44.97
CA LEU A 18 15.39 11.69 -43.63
C LEU A 18 14.05 11.43 -42.93
N ALA A 19 13.88 10.20 -42.44
CA ALA A 19 12.84 9.89 -41.49
C ALA A 19 13.21 10.65 -40.20
N LEU A 20 12.56 11.79 -40.00
CA LEU A 20 12.44 12.42 -38.69
C LEU A 20 11.72 11.43 -37.78
N ALA A 21 12.49 10.52 -37.16
CA ALA A 21 12.05 9.80 -35.99
C ALA A 21 11.89 10.85 -34.89
N GLN A 22 10.68 11.38 -34.77
CA GLN A 22 10.29 12.17 -33.62
C GLN A 22 10.34 11.23 -32.41
N ASP A 23 11.41 11.37 -31.63
CA ASP A 23 11.51 10.82 -30.29
C ASP A 23 10.36 11.36 -29.43
N PHE A 24 9.20 10.69 -29.48
CA PHE A 24 8.19 10.79 -28.44
C PHE A 24 8.67 10.00 -27.23
N VAL A 25 9.73 10.46 -26.58
CA VAL A 25 9.98 10.11 -25.18
C VAL A 25 8.87 10.80 -24.38
N GLN A 26 7.78 10.06 -24.16
CA GLN A 26 6.80 10.42 -23.14
C GLN A 26 7.55 10.56 -21.83
N GLN A 27 7.82 11.80 -21.43
CA GLN A 27 8.19 12.15 -20.07
C GLN A 27 7.06 11.68 -19.17
N THR A 28 7.19 10.47 -18.61
CA THR A 28 6.43 10.10 -17.42
C THR A 28 6.78 11.13 -16.36
N PRO A 29 5.83 11.94 -15.86
CA PRO A 29 6.13 12.90 -14.81
C PRO A 29 6.66 12.09 -13.64
N ASN A 30 7.89 12.40 -13.23
CA ASN A 30 8.48 11.89 -12.00
C ASN A 30 7.56 12.35 -10.86
N ARG A 31 6.55 11.55 -10.48
CA ARG A 31 5.62 11.87 -9.39
C ARG A 31 6.36 11.75 -8.07
N GLN A 32 7.20 12.73 -7.78
CA GLN A 32 7.64 12.99 -6.42
C GLN A 32 6.37 13.35 -5.63
N ILE A 33 5.98 12.47 -4.71
CA ILE A 33 4.91 12.78 -3.75
C ILE A 33 5.34 14.02 -2.98
N ASP A 34 4.47 15.03 -2.96
CA ASP A 34 4.64 16.28 -2.22
C ASP A 34 5.05 15.98 -0.75
N PRO A 35 6.07 16.66 -0.19
CA PRO A 35 6.49 16.46 1.19
C PRO A 35 5.34 16.60 2.21
N GLU A 36 4.38 17.49 1.99
CA GLU A 36 3.24 17.66 2.91
C GLU A 36 2.36 16.40 2.94
N VAL A 37 2.11 15.82 1.75
CA VAL A 37 1.33 14.59 1.62
C VAL A 37 2.06 13.41 2.26
N ARG A 38 3.40 13.34 2.15
CA ARG A 38 4.20 12.33 2.86
C ARG A 38 4.05 12.46 4.37
N GLN A 39 4.16 13.66 4.91
CA GLN A 39 4.02 13.91 6.35
C GLN A 39 2.63 13.52 6.85
N ARG A 40 1.56 13.84 6.11
CA ARG A 40 0.20 13.42 6.47
C ARG A 40 0.05 11.89 6.44
N LEU A 41 0.64 11.21 5.48
CA LEU A 41 0.65 9.75 5.44
C LEU A 41 1.38 9.14 6.64
N GLU A 42 2.49 9.73 7.04
CA GLU A 42 3.25 9.30 8.23
C GLU A 42 2.44 9.46 9.51
N GLN A 43 1.67 10.53 9.64
CA GLN A 43 0.76 10.71 10.78
C GLN A 43 -0.29 9.60 10.85
N TYR A 44 -0.73 9.05 9.72
CA TYR A 44 -1.69 7.94 9.69
C TYR A 44 -1.05 6.56 9.91
N ARG A 45 0.25 6.48 10.18
CA ARG A 45 0.94 5.22 10.50
C ARG A 45 0.23 4.36 11.56
N PRO A 46 -0.26 4.89 12.70
CA PRO A 46 -0.98 4.08 13.68
C PRO A 46 -2.25 3.41 13.13
N VAL A 47 -2.92 4.06 12.18
CA VAL A 47 -4.11 3.49 11.51
C VAL A 47 -3.70 2.28 10.65
N PHE A 48 -2.60 2.41 9.90
CA PHE A 48 -2.07 1.31 9.10
C PHE A 48 -1.58 0.15 9.95
N ASP A 49 -0.91 0.44 11.06
CA ASP A 49 -0.40 -0.57 11.98
C ASP A 49 -1.57 -1.32 12.61
N LEU A 50 -2.63 -0.63 13.07
CA LEU A 50 -3.86 -1.26 13.56
C LEU A 50 -4.52 -2.17 12.50
N MET A 51 -4.66 -1.70 11.26
CA MET A 51 -5.19 -2.53 10.16
C MET A 51 -4.37 -3.81 9.95
N GLY A 52 -3.04 -3.70 10.01
CA GLY A 52 -2.12 -4.83 9.90
C GLY A 52 -2.27 -5.82 11.06
N SER A 53 -2.30 -5.32 12.29
CA SER A 53 -2.44 -6.12 13.51
C SER A 53 -3.77 -6.88 13.53
N LEU A 54 -4.90 -6.23 13.22
CA LEU A 54 -6.20 -6.90 13.17
C LEU A 54 -6.27 -8.00 12.11
N ARG A 55 -5.59 -7.81 10.98
CA ARG A 55 -5.47 -8.87 9.96
C ARG A 55 -4.68 -10.07 10.50
N LEU A 56 -3.59 -9.85 11.21
CA LEU A 56 -2.79 -10.93 11.80
C LEU A 56 -3.54 -11.68 12.88
N MET A 57 -4.41 -11.00 13.64
CA MET A 57 -5.24 -11.64 14.66
C MET A 57 -6.15 -12.73 14.09
N LEU A 58 -6.61 -12.60 12.85
CA LEU A 58 -7.36 -13.69 12.17
C LEU A 58 -6.51 -14.95 12.00
N GLU A 59 -5.23 -14.79 11.69
CA GLU A 59 -4.30 -15.89 11.45
C GLU A 59 -3.79 -16.49 12.77
N LEU A 60 -3.63 -15.65 13.79
CA LEU A 60 -3.19 -15.99 15.14
C LEU A 60 -4.11 -17.02 15.79
N ASP A 61 -5.42 -16.89 15.61
CA ASP A 61 -6.39 -17.77 16.25
C ASP A 61 -6.28 -19.24 15.81
N GLY A 62 -5.77 -19.48 14.59
CA GLY A 62 -5.50 -20.81 14.05
C GLY A 62 -4.18 -21.43 14.51
N GLN A 63 -3.34 -20.70 15.25
CA GLN A 63 -2.04 -21.18 15.70
C GLN A 63 -2.17 -22.00 16.98
N LYS A 64 -1.40 -23.10 17.05
CA LYS A 64 -1.41 -24.01 18.19
C LYS A 64 -1.06 -23.27 19.48
N GLY A 65 -2.00 -23.24 20.43
CA GLY A 65 -1.81 -22.63 21.75
C GLY A 65 -1.93 -21.10 21.77
N LEU A 66 -2.31 -20.45 20.66
CA LEU A 66 -2.46 -18.99 20.58
C LEU A 66 -3.91 -18.55 20.29
N ALA A 67 -4.85 -19.49 20.20
CA ALA A 67 -6.27 -19.21 20.01
C ALA A 67 -6.80 -18.23 21.08
N PHE A 68 -7.72 -17.35 20.68
CA PHE A 68 -8.33 -16.41 21.62
C PHE A 68 -9.17 -17.13 22.66
N THR A 69 -8.96 -16.77 23.92
CA THR A 69 -9.84 -17.19 25.01
C THR A 69 -11.16 -16.42 24.98
N LYS A 70 -12.20 -16.97 25.62
CA LYS A 70 -13.49 -16.28 25.80
C LYS A 70 -13.35 -14.91 26.46
N ALA A 71 -12.48 -14.80 27.47
CA ALA A 71 -12.23 -13.53 28.15
C ALA A 71 -11.59 -12.48 27.23
N GLN A 72 -10.64 -12.88 26.38
CA GLN A 72 -10.05 -11.99 25.38
C GLN A 72 -11.08 -11.54 24.35
N ALA A 73 -11.91 -12.47 23.86
CA ALA A 73 -12.97 -12.17 22.91
C ALA A 73 -13.98 -11.16 23.49
N GLN A 74 -14.39 -11.32 24.75
CA GLN A 74 -15.28 -10.37 25.44
C GLN A 74 -14.70 -8.96 25.52
N LYS A 75 -13.37 -8.82 25.70
CA LYS A 75 -12.70 -7.51 25.70
C LYS A 75 -12.53 -6.93 24.29
N LEU A 76 -12.27 -7.77 23.28
CA LEU A 76 -12.05 -7.33 21.89
C LEU A 76 -13.33 -6.90 21.19
N LEU A 77 -14.41 -7.68 21.33
CA LEU A 77 -15.65 -7.45 20.60
C LEU A 77 -16.20 -6.01 20.69
N PRO A 78 -16.25 -5.33 21.86
CA PRO A 78 -16.70 -3.94 21.89
C PRO A 78 -15.77 -3.00 21.11
N ILE A 79 -14.45 -3.19 21.20
CA ILE A 79 -13.46 -2.38 20.46
C ILE A 79 -13.64 -2.56 18.94
N LEU A 80 -13.80 -3.81 18.48
CA LEU A 80 -13.95 -4.10 17.06
C LEU A 80 -15.29 -3.59 16.49
N LYS A 81 -16.38 -3.69 17.26
CA LYS A 81 -17.69 -3.14 16.86
C LYS A 81 -17.68 -1.61 16.82
N ASP A 82 -17.00 -0.97 17.77
CA ASP A 82 -16.77 0.47 17.74
C ASP A 82 -16.00 0.87 16.47
N LEU A 83 -14.87 0.21 16.15
CA LEU A 83 -14.12 0.43 14.92
C LEU A 83 -14.98 0.28 13.64
N GLN A 84 -15.91 -0.67 13.60
CA GLN A 84 -16.81 -0.85 12.45
C GLN A 84 -17.77 0.34 12.25
N THR A 85 -18.22 0.96 13.35
CA THR A 85 -19.29 1.97 13.30
C THR A 85 -18.78 3.40 13.27
N ARG A 86 -17.54 3.65 13.75
CA ARG A 86 -16.92 4.99 13.80
C ARG A 86 -16.97 5.71 12.45
N PRO A 87 -17.37 6.99 12.40
CA PRO A 87 -17.35 7.78 11.17
C PRO A 87 -15.93 8.16 10.73
N ASP A 88 -15.02 8.32 11.69
CA ASP A 88 -13.63 8.72 11.48
C ASP A 88 -12.73 7.90 12.41
N LEU A 89 -11.56 7.51 11.91
CA LEU A 89 -10.53 6.87 12.72
C LEU A 89 -9.27 7.74 12.70
N LYS A 90 -9.11 8.53 13.76
CA LYS A 90 -7.96 9.41 13.94
C LYS A 90 -6.71 8.63 14.35
N PRO A 91 -5.51 9.11 13.99
CA PRO A 91 -4.26 8.46 14.37
C PRO A 91 -4.10 8.20 15.87
N ALA A 92 -4.39 9.20 16.71
CA ALA A 92 -4.27 9.09 18.16
C ALA A 92 -5.26 8.07 18.77
N ASP A 93 -6.44 7.91 18.17
CA ASP A 93 -7.39 6.89 18.59
C ASP A 93 -6.92 5.50 18.18
N ALA A 94 -6.39 5.35 16.96
CA ALA A 94 -5.82 4.09 16.49
C ALA A 94 -4.64 3.64 17.34
N GLU A 95 -3.74 4.55 17.72
CA GLU A 95 -2.62 4.29 18.63
C GLU A 95 -3.10 3.79 20.00
N LYS A 96 -4.07 4.48 20.61
CA LYS A 96 -4.64 4.07 21.91
C LYS A 96 -5.33 2.72 21.83
N ILE A 97 -6.08 2.45 20.76
CA ILE A 97 -6.74 1.17 20.53
C ILE A 97 -5.71 0.06 20.39
N LEU A 98 -4.66 0.28 19.60
CA LEU A 98 -3.59 -0.68 19.41
C LEU A 98 -2.89 -1.00 20.74
N ALA A 99 -2.47 0.02 21.49
CA ALA A 99 -1.87 -0.15 22.81
C ALA A 99 -2.80 -0.91 23.78
N THR A 100 -4.10 -0.59 23.78
CA THR A 100 -5.08 -1.31 24.61
C THR A 100 -5.12 -2.80 24.25
N ILE A 101 -5.15 -3.13 22.95
CA ILE A 101 -5.16 -4.52 22.48
C ILE A 101 -3.88 -5.22 22.91
N GLU A 102 -2.72 -4.62 22.65
CA GLU A 102 -1.42 -5.22 22.89
C GLU A 102 -1.11 -5.37 24.38
N ASP A 103 -1.31 -4.32 25.18
CA ASP A 103 -0.90 -4.30 26.59
C ASP A 103 -1.88 -5.03 27.51
N THR A 104 -3.17 -5.08 27.16
CA THR A 104 -4.22 -5.50 28.11
C THR A 104 -5.02 -6.72 27.70
N ILE A 105 -4.93 -7.11 26.42
CA ILE A 105 -5.74 -8.20 25.87
C ILE A 105 -4.87 -9.34 25.35
N LEU A 106 -3.88 -9.05 24.51
CA LEU A 106 -3.02 -10.08 23.95
C LEU A 106 -2.05 -10.62 25.00
N THR A 107 -1.75 -11.91 24.90
CA THR A 107 -0.72 -12.51 25.74
C THR A 107 0.67 -12.25 25.17
N PRO A 108 1.74 -12.33 25.99
CA PRO A 108 3.11 -12.20 25.48
C PRO A 108 3.44 -13.19 24.36
N ALA A 109 2.90 -14.41 24.41
CA ALA A 109 3.10 -15.41 23.37
C ALA A 109 2.41 -15.03 22.05
N GLN A 110 1.21 -14.44 22.12
CA GLN A 110 0.47 -13.95 20.96
C GLN A 110 1.20 -12.77 20.31
N LEU A 111 1.63 -11.79 21.10
CA LEU A 111 2.40 -10.64 20.64
C LEU A 111 3.69 -11.06 19.95
N LYS A 112 4.48 -11.93 20.61
CA LYS A 112 5.72 -12.46 20.03
C LYS A 112 5.48 -13.10 18.66
N TRP A 113 4.44 -13.93 18.53
CA TRP A 113 4.11 -14.55 17.25
C TRP A 113 3.75 -13.52 16.17
N MET A 114 2.99 -12.49 16.52
CA MET A 114 2.63 -11.41 15.59
C MET A 114 3.87 -10.66 15.11
N ASP A 115 4.77 -10.30 16.02
CA ASP A 115 6.03 -9.60 15.72
C ASP A 115 6.93 -10.42 14.79
N GLU A 116 7.14 -11.70 15.12
CA GLU A 116 7.94 -12.62 14.31
C GLU A 116 7.33 -12.79 12.91
N THR A 117 6.00 -12.88 12.82
CA THR A 117 5.28 -12.99 11.55
C THR A 117 5.44 -11.73 10.70
N GLN A 118 5.35 -10.55 11.31
CA GLN A 118 5.58 -9.28 10.63
C GLN A 118 7.02 -9.17 10.13
N LEU A 119 7.98 -9.48 10.99
CA LEU A 119 9.40 -9.43 10.65
C LEU A 119 9.73 -10.37 9.49
N LYS A 120 9.22 -11.60 9.52
CA LYS A 120 9.40 -12.58 8.45
C LYS A 120 8.85 -12.05 7.12
N ARG A 121 7.62 -11.53 7.10
CA ARG A 121 7.02 -10.95 5.88
C ARG A 121 7.82 -9.77 5.33
N GLN A 122 8.36 -8.93 6.21
CA GLN A 122 9.22 -7.81 5.81
C GLN A 122 10.52 -8.30 5.18
N GLN A 123 11.16 -9.32 5.77
CA GLN A 123 12.37 -9.93 5.21
C GLN A 123 12.12 -10.58 3.85
N GLU A 124 11.05 -11.37 3.72
CA GLU A 124 10.65 -11.99 2.44
C GLU A 124 10.40 -10.94 1.36
N THR A 125 9.75 -9.82 1.72
CA THR A 125 9.53 -8.70 0.80
C THR A 125 10.83 -8.05 0.35
N ARG A 126 11.80 -7.87 1.27
CA ARG A 126 13.13 -7.32 0.95
C ARG A 126 13.92 -8.25 0.03
N GLN A 127 13.84 -9.56 0.25
CA GLN A 127 14.54 -10.56 -0.56
C GLN A 127 13.96 -10.70 -1.97
N ARG A 128 12.65 -10.50 -2.12
CA ARG A 128 11.95 -10.57 -3.43
C ARG A 128 12.03 -9.29 -4.25
N ALA A 129 12.52 -8.18 -3.71
CA ALA A 129 12.73 -6.97 -4.48
C ALA A 129 13.98 -7.15 -5.37
N PRO A 130 13.86 -7.28 -6.71
CA PRO A 130 15.03 -7.20 -7.56
C PRO A 130 15.75 -5.87 -7.31
N GLN A 131 17.07 -5.86 -7.47
CA GLN A 131 17.92 -4.67 -7.41
C GLN A 131 17.48 -3.67 -8.49
N ALA A 132 16.43 -2.90 -8.21
CA ALA A 132 16.08 -1.74 -9.01
C ALA A 132 17.17 -0.67 -8.75
N PRO A 133 17.75 -0.05 -9.78
CA PRO A 133 18.81 0.93 -9.62
C PRO A 133 18.33 2.11 -8.76
N GLN A 134 19.28 2.67 -7.99
CA GLN A 134 19.10 3.76 -7.04
C GLN A 134 18.48 5.00 -7.71
N GLY A 135 17.15 5.08 -7.74
CA GLY A 135 16.39 6.31 -7.94
C GLY A 135 16.05 6.95 -6.59
N PRO A 136 15.97 8.29 -6.48
CA PRO A 136 15.82 8.97 -5.20
C PRO A 136 14.50 8.58 -4.51
N ALA A 137 14.63 7.98 -3.32
CA ALA A 137 13.65 7.77 -2.25
C ALA A 137 12.19 8.22 -2.53
N GLY A 138 11.51 7.47 -3.39
CA GLY A 138 10.06 7.54 -3.61
C GLY A 138 9.33 6.43 -2.86
N GLY A 139 9.00 6.69 -1.59
CA GLY A 139 7.83 6.13 -0.90
C GLY A 139 7.60 4.62 -0.96
N ARG A 140 8.52 3.81 -0.41
CA ARG A 140 8.17 2.47 0.08
C ARG A 140 7.44 2.60 1.42
N PHE A 141 6.18 3.06 1.41
CA PHE A 141 5.40 3.26 2.63
C PHE A 141 4.41 2.10 2.89
N PHE A 142 4.71 1.39 3.99
CA PHE A 142 3.92 0.56 4.92
C PHE A 142 2.83 -0.40 4.41
N GLY A 143 3.07 -1.70 4.60
CA GLY A 143 2.07 -2.78 4.62
C GLY A 143 2.55 -4.09 3.95
N PRO A 144 2.57 -5.23 4.65
CA PRO A 144 2.88 -6.53 4.04
C PRO A 144 1.73 -6.93 3.11
N GLY A 145 1.99 -6.94 1.79
CA GLY A 145 1.02 -7.33 0.77
C GLY A 145 0.94 -6.42 -0.47
N GLY A 146 1.76 -5.37 -0.57
CA GLY A 146 1.85 -4.54 -1.77
C GLY A 146 2.68 -5.21 -2.87
N GLN A 147 2.11 -6.18 -3.58
CA GLN A 147 2.68 -6.70 -4.82
C GLN A 147 2.63 -5.58 -5.87
N GLY A 148 3.79 -5.00 -6.18
CA GLY A 148 3.95 -4.11 -7.32
C GLY A 148 3.80 -4.94 -8.59
N THR A 149 2.76 -4.66 -9.38
CA THR A 149 2.63 -5.18 -10.73
C THR A 149 2.77 -4.02 -11.69
N ASN A 150 3.74 -4.18 -12.60
CA ASN A 150 4.00 -3.32 -13.74
C ASN A 150 2.73 -3.00 -14.55
N GLY A 151 2.75 -1.80 -15.13
CA GLY A 151 1.98 -1.31 -16.27
C GLY A 151 0.88 -2.19 -16.84
N GLY A 152 -0.36 -1.68 -16.77
CA GLY A 152 -1.46 -2.25 -17.52
C GLY A 152 -2.79 -1.71 -17.03
N ASN A 153 -3.32 -0.77 -17.80
CA ASN A 153 -4.69 -0.26 -17.80
C ASN A 153 -5.73 -1.33 -17.34
N ARG A 154 -6.04 -1.41 -16.04
CA ARG A 154 -7.16 -2.19 -15.51
C ARG A 154 -7.83 -1.40 -14.39
N GLN A 155 -8.94 -0.80 -14.78
CA GLN A 155 -9.98 -0.31 -13.90
C GLN A 155 -10.52 -1.48 -13.07
N GLY A 156 -10.39 -1.40 -11.75
CA GLY A 156 -10.99 -2.33 -10.80
C GLY A 156 -10.03 -3.36 -10.19
N GLY A 157 -9.83 -3.26 -8.88
CA GLY A 157 -9.21 -4.31 -8.07
C GLY A 157 -7.87 -3.93 -7.44
N ALA A 158 -7.81 -3.97 -6.11
CA ALA A 158 -6.62 -3.79 -5.24
C ALA A 158 -6.00 -2.38 -5.11
N GLY A 159 -6.10 -1.49 -6.10
CA GLY A 159 -5.65 -0.09 -5.98
C GLY A 159 -6.66 0.87 -5.36
N GLY A 160 -7.96 0.52 -5.37
CA GLY A 160 -9.06 1.45 -5.03
C GLY A 160 -9.14 1.85 -3.56
N GLN A 161 -8.79 0.95 -2.63
CA GLN A 161 -8.91 1.23 -1.20
C GLN A 161 -7.73 2.07 -0.66
N ARG A 162 -6.52 1.83 -1.16
CA ARG A 162 -5.36 2.72 -0.92
C ARG A 162 -5.52 4.05 -1.63
N GLY A 163 -6.13 4.07 -2.83
CA GLY A 163 -6.47 5.31 -3.54
C GLY A 163 -7.50 6.16 -2.78
N GLY A 164 -8.57 5.54 -2.27
CA GLY A 164 -9.61 6.22 -1.49
C GLY A 164 -9.09 6.76 -0.14
N LEU A 165 -8.28 5.99 0.57
CA LEU A 165 -7.62 6.45 1.80
C LEU A 165 -6.65 7.60 1.54
N PHE A 166 -5.76 7.44 0.55
CA PHE A 166 -4.77 8.47 0.19
C PHE A 166 -5.46 9.76 -0.22
N GLN A 167 -6.57 9.66 -0.96
CA GLN A 167 -7.39 10.80 -1.34
C GLN A 167 -8.11 11.43 -0.14
N ALA A 168 -8.65 10.64 0.78
CA ALA A 168 -9.33 11.16 1.98
C ALA A 168 -8.35 11.88 2.92
N ILE A 169 -7.17 11.31 3.16
CA ILE A 169 -6.09 11.94 3.95
C ILE A 169 -5.65 13.26 3.31
N GLN A 170 -5.43 13.28 2.00
CA GLN A 170 -5.05 14.51 1.29
C GLN A 170 -6.12 15.59 1.40
N GLN A 171 -7.40 15.21 1.28
CA GLN A 171 -8.53 16.13 1.36
C GLN A 171 -8.92 16.50 2.80
N GLY A 172 -8.26 15.93 3.83
CA GLY A 172 -8.59 16.16 5.23
C GLY A 172 -10.01 15.69 5.61
N LYS A 173 -10.57 14.74 4.87
CA LYS A 173 -11.91 14.23 5.12
C LYS A 173 -11.88 13.15 6.21
N PRO A 174 -12.94 13.06 7.05
CA PRO A 174 -13.14 11.92 7.93
C PRO A 174 -12.98 10.60 7.17
N PHE A 175 -12.19 9.69 7.72
CA PHE A 175 -11.91 8.42 7.08
C PHE A 175 -11.79 7.30 8.11
N ASN A 176 -12.50 6.20 7.84
CA ASN A 176 -12.35 4.95 8.58
C ASN A 176 -12.11 3.79 7.61
N PRO A 177 -10.94 3.11 7.66
CA PRO A 177 -10.64 2.00 6.76
C PRO A 177 -11.56 0.80 6.96
N PHE A 178 -12.24 0.69 8.10
CA PHE A 178 -13.06 -0.44 8.49
C PHE A 178 -14.53 -0.31 8.09
N LYS A 179 -14.91 0.75 7.38
CA LYS A 179 -16.27 0.93 6.86
C LYS A 179 -16.53 0.08 5.62
N GLU A 180 -15.56 0.00 4.71
CA GLU A 180 -15.71 -0.65 3.40
C GLU A 180 -14.42 -1.33 2.95
N GLY A 181 -14.54 -2.24 1.97
CA GLY A 181 -13.42 -2.95 1.34
C GLY A 181 -12.74 -3.99 2.24
N ARG A 182 -11.50 -4.36 1.91
CA ARG A 182 -10.78 -5.50 2.52
C ARG A 182 -10.57 -5.39 4.02
N ALA A 183 -10.30 -4.18 4.53
CA ALA A 183 -10.13 -3.98 5.95
C ALA A 183 -11.45 -4.16 6.72
N ALA A 184 -12.59 -3.71 6.16
CA ALA A 184 -13.91 -3.95 6.71
C ALA A 184 -14.26 -5.45 6.70
N GLU A 185 -13.99 -6.15 5.59
CA GLU A 185 -14.18 -7.60 5.47
C GLU A 185 -13.37 -8.36 6.52
N GLY A 186 -12.09 -8.02 6.67
CA GLY A 186 -11.22 -8.62 7.69
C GLY A 186 -11.72 -8.35 9.11
N LEU A 187 -12.17 -7.13 9.40
CA LEU A 187 -12.77 -6.79 10.70
C LEU A 187 -14.05 -7.60 10.95
N GLN A 188 -14.93 -7.72 9.97
CA GLN A 188 -16.15 -8.52 10.07
C GLN A 188 -15.86 -9.99 10.34
N GLN A 189 -14.87 -10.56 9.65
CA GLN A 189 -14.43 -11.95 9.89
C GLN A 189 -13.90 -12.13 11.30
N LEU A 190 -13.13 -11.17 11.82
CA LEU A 190 -12.57 -11.24 13.17
C LEU A 190 -13.68 -11.15 14.21
N ILE A 191 -14.64 -10.24 14.03
CA ILE A 191 -15.84 -10.15 14.88
C ILE A 191 -16.61 -11.48 14.86
N ALA A 192 -16.85 -12.06 13.69
CA ALA A 192 -17.58 -13.31 13.55
C ALA A 192 -16.86 -14.50 14.21
N LEU A 193 -15.54 -14.55 14.11
CA LEU A 193 -14.70 -15.55 14.77
C LEU A 193 -14.79 -15.40 16.30
N LEU A 194 -14.59 -14.19 16.82
CA LEU A 194 -14.58 -13.92 18.26
C LEU A 194 -15.96 -14.06 18.89
N SER A 195 -17.04 -13.83 18.13
CA SER A 195 -18.41 -14.01 18.61
C SER A 195 -18.79 -15.47 18.89
N LYS A 196 -17.98 -16.44 18.41
CA LYS A 196 -18.18 -17.87 18.66
C LYS A 196 -17.41 -18.38 19.89
N ARG A 197 -16.70 -17.51 20.61
CA ARG A 197 -15.88 -17.85 21.79
C ARG A 197 -16.65 -17.83 23.10
#